data_AF-A0AA51MV13-F1
#
_entry.id   AF-A0AA51MV13-F1
#
_cell.length_a   1.000
_cell.length_b   1.000
_cell.length_c   1.000
_cell.angle_alpha   90.00
_cell.angle_beta   90.00
_cell.angle_gamma   90.00
#
_symmetry.space_group_name_H-M   'P 1'
#
loop_
_entity.id
_entity.type
_entity.pdbx_description
1 polymer ?
#
loop_
_entity_poly.entity_id
_entity_poly.type
_entity_poly.pdbx_seq_one_letter_code
_entity_poly.pdbx_strand_id
1 'polypeptide(L)'
;MELIIRNAKLRGADSLVDIGIENDKFKEINKGIEAKGIKEINANGNLVSPPFIESHIHLDSALTVGFPRYNESGTLLEGIEIWGERKKYLI
;
A
#
# COMPACT_ATOMS: atom_id res chain seq x y z
N MET A 1 -16.64 9.88 17.13
CA MET A 1 -15.75 9.05 16.30
C MET A 1 -16.51 8.48 15.11
N GLU A 2 -15.99 8.73 13.91
CA GLU A 2 -16.61 8.30 12.65
C GLU A 2 -16.24 6.85 12.33
N LEU A 3 -14.99 6.48 12.58
CA LEU A 3 -14.48 5.13 12.42
C LEU A 3 -13.68 4.71 13.66
N ILE A 4 -13.89 3.48 14.12
CA ILE A 4 -12.98 2.83 15.08
C ILE A 4 -12.49 1.51 14.49
N ILE A 5 -11.17 1.33 14.44
CA ILE A 5 -10.55 0.04 14.14
C ILE A 5 -10.28 -0.66 15.47
N ARG A 6 -10.97 -1.77 15.74
CA ARG A 6 -10.92 -2.54 16.99
C ARG A 6 -9.82 -3.60 16.94
N ASN A 7 -9.23 -3.93 18.10
CA ASN A 7 -8.33 -5.08 18.27
C ASN A 7 -7.15 -5.12 17.28
N ALA A 8 -6.58 -3.96 16.96
CA ALA A 8 -5.45 -3.81 16.07
C ALA A 8 -4.13 -4.16 16.77
N LYS A 9 -3.26 -4.92 16.10
CA LYS A 9 -1.85 -5.06 16.51
C LYS A 9 -1.04 -3.95 15.85
N LEU A 10 -0.33 -3.14 16.64
CA LEU A 10 0.65 -2.18 16.11
C LEU A 10 2.06 -2.74 16.19
N ARG A 11 2.93 -2.35 15.26
CA ARG A 11 4.35 -2.73 15.27
C ARG A 11 4.99 -2.23 16.57
N GLY A 12 5.62 -3.14 17.32
CA GLY A 12 6.28 -2.82 18.59
C GLY A 12 5.35 -2.65 19.79
N ALA A 13 4.02 -2.80 19.63
CA ALA A 13 3.10 -2.76 20.76
C ALA A 13 2.97 -4.14 21.43
N ASP A 14 2.95 -4.19 22.75
CA ASP A 14 2.84 -5.45 23.53
C ASP A 14 1.41 -6.01 23.57
N SER A 15 0.44 -5.29 23.02
CA SER A 15 -0.99 -5.61 23.18
C SER A 15 -1.82 -5.03 22.03
N LEU A 16 -3.05 -5.51 21.92
CA LEU A 16 -4.02 -5.00 20.95
C LEU A 16 -4.57 -3.66 21.42
N VAL A 17 -4.85 -2.77 20.46
CA VAL A 17 -5.42 -1.44 20.69
C VAL A 17 -6.61 -1.19 19.78
N ASP A 18 -7.39 -0.18 20.11
CA ASP A 18 -8.37 0.41 19.21
C ASP A 18 -7.81 1.73 18.65
N ILE A 19 -8.18 2.06 17.42
CA ILE A 19 -7.76 3.28 16.71
C ILE A 19 -9.01 4.07 16.36
N GLY A 20 -9.23 5.19 17.03
CA GLY A 20 -10.34 6.11 16.79
C GLY A 20 -9.97 7.16 15.74
N ILE A 21 -10.83 7.33 14.74
CA ILE A 21 -10.67 8.28 13.64
C ILE A 21 -11.86 9.25 13.60
N GLU A 22 -11.55 10.53 13.45
CA GLU A 22 -12.53 11.62 13.38
C GLU A 22 -11.93 12.81 12.61
N ASN A 23 -12.70 13.39 11.69
CA ASN A 23 -12.26 14.50 10.83
C ASN A 23 -10.96 14.15 10.08
N ASP A 24 -10.92 12.97 9.46
CA ASP A 24 -9.79 12.43 8.69
C ASP A 24 -8.46 12.32 9.46
N LYS A 25 -8.50 12.31 10.80
CA LYS A 25 -7.32 12.22 11.65
C LYS A 25 -7.46 11.11 12.70
N PHE A 26 -6.33 10.55 13.11
CA PHE A 26 -6.28 9.73 14.31
C PHE A 26 -6.58 10.61 15.52
N LYS A 27 -7.72 10.36 16.16
CA LYS A 27 -8.20 11.09 17.33
C LYS A 27 -7.67 10.48 18.62
N GLU A 28 -7.64 9.15 18.68
CA GLU A 28 -7.23 8.39 19.87
C GLU A 28 -6.69 7.02 19.45
N ILE A 29 -5.67 6.52 20.15
CA ILE A 29 -5.15 5.17 20.01
C ILE A 29 -4.96 4.62 21.41
N ASN A 30 -5.82 3.71 21.85
CA ASN A 30 -5.80 3.17 23.21
C ASN A 30 -6.47 1.80 23.28
N LYS A 31 -6.26 1.05 24.36
CA LYS A 31 -6.97 -0.21 24.59
C LYS A 31 -8.42 0.08 24.95
N GLY A 32 -9.36 -0.57 24.26
CA GLY A 32 -10.77 -0.57 24.63
C GLY A 32 -11.38 0.82 24.69
N ILE A 33 -11.34 1.55 23.56
CA ILE A 33 -11.96 2.89 23.46
C ILE A 33 -13.46 2.74 23.78
N GLU A 34 -13.94 3.39 24.85
CA GLU A 34 -15.34 3.24 25.32
C GLU A 34 -16.37 3.80 24.33
N ALA A 35 -15.98 4.80 23.52
CA ALA A 35 -16.83 5.36 22.49
C ALA A 35 -17.22 4.30 21.46
N LYS A 36 -18.46 4.39 20.95
CA LYS A 36 -18.90 3.63 19.79
C LYS A 36 -18.65 4.44 18.52
N GLY A 37 -18.00 3.82 17.54
CA GLY A 37 -17.81 4.44 16.23
C GLY A 37 -19.12 4.41 15.43
N ILE A 38 -19.33 5.39 14.55
CA ILE A 38 -20.41 5.29 13.54
C ILE A 38 -20.17 4.04 12.67
N LYS A 39 -18.91 3.79 12.33
CA LYS A 39 -18.43 2.56 11.70
C LYS A 39 -17.37 1.90 12.58
N GLU A 40 -17.42 0.57 12.67
CA GLU A 40 -16.37 -0.21 13.33
C GLU A 40 -15.82 -1.28 12.40
N ILE A 41 -14.51 -1.46 12.44
CA ILE A 41 -13.79 -2.52 11.73
C ILE A 41 -13.02 -3.31 12.77
N ASN A 42 -13.29 -4.61 12.91
CA ASN A 42 -12.49 -5.46 13.78
C ASN A 42 -11.25 -5.97 13.02
N ALA A 43 -10.06 -5.58 13.47
CA ALA A 43 -8.80 -6.05 12.91
C ALA A 43 -8.48 -7.51 13.30
N ASN A 44 -9.23 -8.11 14.24
CA ASN A 44 -9.08 -9.50 14.68
C ASN A 44 -7.64 -9.84 15.13
N GLY A 45 -6.94 -8.90 15.76
CA GLY A 45 -5.56 -9.08 16.19
C GLY A 45 -4.52 -8.96 15.07
N ASN A 46 -4.94 -8.66 13.83
CA ASN A 46 -4.02 -8.47 12.72
C ASN A 46 -3.27 -7.13 12.81
N LEU A 47 -2.14 -7.07 12.10
CA LEU A 47 -1.32 -5.88 12.01
C LEU A 47 -2.09 -4.76 11.30
N VAL A 48 -2.16 -3.60 11.95
CA VAL A 48 -2.50 -2.34 11.29
C VAL A 48 -1.21 -1.57 11.08
N SER A 49 -0.95 -1.20 9.83
CA SER A 49 0.21 -0.41 9.43
C SER A 49 -0.23 0.87 8.74
N PRO A 50 0.66 1.87 8.62
CA PRO A 50 0.54 2.86 7.56
C PRO A 50 0.43 2.18 6.19
N PRO A 51 -0.09 2.88 5.17
CA PRO A 51 -0.03 2.41 3.79
C PRO A 51 1.39 2.03 3.38
N PHE A 52 1.53 1.03 2.51
CA PHE A 52 2.82 0.71 1.90
C PHE A 52 3.27 1.81 0.93
N ILE A 53 4.58 1.91 0.75
CA ILE A 53 5.22 2.87 -0.13
C ILE A 53 5.88 2.09 -1.27
N GLU A 54 5.55 2.47 -2.51
CA GLU A 54 6.32 2.11 -3.70
C GLU A 54 7.33 3.24 -3.95
N SER A 55 8.61 2.98 -3.64
CA SER A 55 9.68 3.98 -3.74
C SER A 55 10.35 4.03 -5.11
N HIS A 56 10.26 2.95 -5.90
CA HIS A 56 10.90 2.83 -7.19
C HIS A 56 10.05 1.98 -8.14
N ILE A 57 9.35 2.66 -9.04
CA ILE A 57 8.58 2.02 -10.11
C ILE A 57 8.73 2.80 -11.41
N HIS A 58 8.69 2.08 -12.53
CA HIS A 58 8.57 2.65 -13.87
C HIS A 58 7.14 2.45 -14.37
N LEU A 59 6.25 3.42 -14.08
CA LEU A 59 4.85 3.34 -14.51
C LEU A 59 4.69 3.53 -16.03
N ASP A 60 5.61 4.26 -16.66
CA ASP A 60 5.66 4.47 -18.11
C ASP A 60 5.94 3.17 -18.89
N SER A 61 6.73 2.26 -18.29
CA SER A 61 7.05 0.95 -18.87
C SER A 61 6.21 -0.20 -18.30
N ALA A 62 5.25 0.07 -17.42
CA ALA A 62 4.41 -0.98 -16.84
C ALA A 62 3.48 -1.59 -17.89
N LEU A 63 3.25 -2.91 -17.79
CA LEU A 63 2.35 -3.67 -18.67
C LEU A 63 2.77 -3.66 -20.16
N THR A 64 4.05 -3.49 -20.45
CA THR A 64 4.58 -3.43 -21.83
C THR A 64 5.42 -4.64 -22.25
N VAL A 65 5.50 -5.66 -21.40
CA VAL A 65 6.32 -6.85 -21.65
C VAL A 65 5.92 -7.50 -22.99
N GLY A 66 6.91 -7.85 -23.80
CA GLY A 66 6.69 -8.49 -25.10
C GLY A 66 6.40 -7.54 -26.27
N PHE A 67 6.36 -6.22 -26.06
CA PHE A 67 6.20 -5.25 -27.15
C PHE A 67 7.34 -4.22 -27.18
N PRO A 68 8.11 -4.14 -28.29
CA PRO A 68 7.92 -4.85 -29.56
C PRO A 68 8.38 -6.33 -29.55
N ARG A 69 9.14 -6.74 -28.55
CA ARG A 69 9.66 -8.11 -28.37
C ARG A 69 9.90 -8.40 -26.89
N TYR A 70 10.10 -9.66 -26.54
CA TYR A 70 10.52 -10.05 -25.20
C TYR A 70 12.01 -9.75 -24.98
N ASN A 71 12.38 -9.56 -23.71
CA ASN A 71 13.78 -9.51 -23.27
C ASN A 71 14.26 -10.96 -23.11
N GLU A 72 14.83 -11.54 -24.17
CA GLU A 72 15.17 -12.97 -24.21
C GLU A 72 16.40 -13.30 -23.36
N SER A 73 17.38 -12.38 -23.27
CA SER A 73 18.56 -12.57 -22.40
C SER A 73 18.28 -12.30 -20.92
N GLY A 74 17.20 -11.57 -20.62
CA GLY A 74 16.89 -11.12 -19.26
C GLY A 74 17.84 -10.03 -18.73
N THR A 75 18.66 -9.42 -19.59
CA THR A 75 19.65 -8.42 -19.17
C THR A 75 19.06 -7.01 -19.06
N LEU A 76 19.68 -6.17 -18.23
CA LEU A 76 19.34 -4.75 -18.11
C LEU A 76 19.50 -4.02 -19.45
N LEU A 77 20.60 -4.27 -20.16
CA LEU A 77 20.93 -3.57 -21.41
C LEU A 77 19.92 -3.89 -22.52
N GLU A 78 19.54 -5.16 -22.68
CA GLU A 78 18.46 -5.53 -23.61
C GLU A 78 17.13 -4.89 -23.20
N GLY A 79 16.81 -4.85 -21.91
CA GLY A 79 15.60 -4.17 -21.41
C GLY A 79 15.57 -2.67 -21.76
N ILE A 80 16.71 -1.98 -21.63
CA ILE A 80 16.86 -0.57 -22.01
C ILE A 80 16.69 -0.40 -23.53
N GLU A 81 17.27 -1.30 -24.33
CA GLU A 81 17.15 -1.27 -25.79
C GLU A 81 15.69 -1.45 -26.22
N ILE A 82 15.00 -2.48 -25.71
CA ILE A 82 13.58 -2.74 -26.00
C ILE A 82 12.71 -1.55 -25.59
N TRP A 83 12.95 -0.96 -24.42
CA TRP A 83 12.23 0.25 -24.01
C TRP A 83 12.50 1.43 -24.95
N GLY A 84 13.75 1.59 -25.41
CA GLY A 84 14.14 2.55 -26.44
C GLY A 84 13.40 2.34 -27.76
N GLU A 85 13.27 1.10 -28.22
CA GLU A 85 12.49 0.72 -29.40
C GLU A 85 11.00 1.04 -29.21
N ARG A 86 10.43 0.67 -28.06
CA ARG A 86 9.01 0.87 -27.74
C ARG A 86 8.62 2.34 -27.79
N LYS A 87 9.46 3.25 -27.28
CA LYS A 87 9.17 4.69 -27.27
C LYS A 87 8.85 5.27 -28.65
N LYS A 88 9.30 4.63 -29.74
CA LYS A 88 8.97 5.03 -31.12
C LYS A 88 7.49 4.83 -31.50
N TYR A 89 6.74 4.04 -30.73
CA TYR A 89 5.31 3.78 -30.91
C TYR A 89 4.42 4.61 -29.99
N LEU A 90 5.01 5.40 -29.11
CA LEU A 90 4.28 6.35 -28.27
C LEU A 90 4.13 7.66 -29.06
N ILE A 91 2.91 8.19 -29.10
CA ILE A 91 2.57 9.45 -29.78
C ILE A 91 3.16 10.64 -29.03
#